data_AF-A0A2V8GH27-F1
#
_entry.id   AF-A0A2V8GH27-F1
#
_cell.length_a   1.000
_cell.length_b   1.000
_cell.length_c   1.000
_cell.angle_alpha   90.00
_cell.angle_beta   90.00
_cell.angle_gamma   90.00
#
_symmetry.space_group_name_H-M   'P 1'
#
loop_
_entity.id
_entity.type
_entity.pdbx_description
1 polymer ?
#
loop_
_entity_poly.entity_id
_entity_poly.type
_entity_poly.pdbx_seq_one_letter_code
_entity_poly.pdbx_strand_id
1 'polypeptide(L)'
;MMLLLWTLLIAAQTTSAPGAAARAPAPADRVEVVLFSDFQCPFCALLAQPVRQLETKGVEGVDVTVRFKNFPLPIHPRAALAHQAALAAMRQGKFWEMHDLLFANQRKAERDDVLGYARTLGLDLVRFQKDIDSDEIKASIAADKAEGDRRRVTGTPTYYINGKPYVGARSYEQLKQLVVGEQRRARALADVTDTMVSQGASDAPVIIELFADLESPISPSAVRVVDEVMARYPAEVRVQFRNLPLAFHPGAALAHEAAMTAAKAGRFWDFARGVLARRQPATDRDLIALAGRLGLDEAAFADTLRQHRYAARVDADLDVARTRGVRGSPALFVNGRRIDGVPTLAALTQYVEAELMARHVGRLEQHSS
;
A
#
# COMPACT_ATOMS: atom_id res chain seq x y z
N MET A 1 33.42 -13.34 22.07
CA MET A 1 33.96 -12.12 21.45
C MET A 1 33.43 -12.08 20.01
N MET A 2 32.21 -11.57 19.83
CA MET A 2 31.51 -11.52 18.53
C MET A 2 31.32 -10.06 18.15
N LEU A 3 32.05 -9.63 17.13
CA LEU A 3 31.99 -8.30 16.54
C LEU A 3 30.79 -8.23 15.59
N LEU A 4 29.76 -7.45 15.96
CA LEU A 4 28.68 -7.07 15.05
C LEU A 4 29.10 -5.79 14.32
N LEU A 5 29.44 -5.95 13.04
CA LEU A 5 29.73 -4.85 12.11
C LEU A 5 28.43 -4.10 11.78
N TRP A 6 28.31 -2.88 12.28
CA TRP A 6 27.30 -1.91 11.85
C TRP A 6 27.77 -1.30 10.52
N THR A 7 27.13 -1.67 9.41
CA THR A 7 27.35 -1.00 8.12
C THR A 7 26.41 0.20 7.99
N LEU A 8 27.01 1.39 7.95
CA LEU A 8 26.37 2.65 7.64
C LEU A 8 25.99 2.67 6.15
N LEU A 9 24.70 2.66 5.80
CA LEU A 9 24.25 3.02 4.46
C LEU A 9 23.90 4.51 4.42
N ILE A 10 24.82 5.31 3.90
CA ILE A 10 24.57 6.67 3.46
C ILE A 10 23.98 6.59 2.05
N ALA A 11 22.68 6.84 1.90
CA ALA A 11 22.08 7.00 0.58
C ALA A 11 22.40 8.40 0.04
N ALA A 12 23.28 8.46 -0.96
CA ALA A 12 23.50 9.65 -1.77
C ALA A 12 22.22 9.97 -2.57
N GLN A 13 21.81 11.25 -2.56
CA GLN A 13 20.67 11.72 -3.34
C GLN A 13 21.11 11.91 -4.80
N THR A 14 20.61 11.06 -5.70
CA THR A 14 20.66 11.30 -7.13
C THR A 14 19.38 11.98 -7.58
N THR A 15 19.50 13.19 -8.13
CA THR A 15 18.45 13.88 -8.88
C THR A 15 18.09 13.09 -10.13
N SER A 16 16.80 12.86 -10.37
CA SER A 16 16.30 12.49 -11.70
C SER A 16 14.89 13.05 -11.93
N ALA A 17 14.69 13.59 -13.14
CA ALA A 17 13.43 14.14 -13.66
C ALA A 17 12.59 13.02 -14.33
N PRO A 18 11.39 13.29 -14.88
CA PRO A 18 10.20 12.51 -14.61
C PRO A 18 10.05 11.28 -15.52
N GLY A 19 9.88 10.15 -14.88
CA GLY A 19 9.47 8.88 -15.43
C GLY A 19 9.54 7.94 -14.24
N ALA A 20 8.43 7.84 -13.50
CA ALA A 20 8.38 7.14 -12.22
C ALA A 20 8.72 5.66 -12.42
N ALA A 21 10.00 5.33 -12.42
CA ALA A 21 10.48 3.98 -12.23
C ALA A 21 9.94 3.54 -10.87
N ALA A 22 8.95 2.65 -10.90
CA ALA A 22 8.40 2.05 -9.71
C ALA A 22 9.57 1.46 -8.92
N ARG A 23 9.85 2.06 -7.76
CA ARG A 23 10.82 1.52 -6.80
C ARG A 23 10.46 0.05 -6.61
N ALA A 24 11.44 -0.85 -6.73
CA ALA A 24 11.22 -2.28 -6.52
C ALA A 24 10.41 -2.47 -5.22
N PRO A 25 9.37 -3.32 -5.22
CA PRO A 25 8.54 -3.50 -4.04
C PRO A 25 9.43 -3.90 -2.86
N ALA A 26 9.19 -3.30 -1.70
CA ALA A 26 9.89 -3.69 -0.49
C ALA A 26 9.68 -5.20 -0.25
N PRO A 27 10.67 -5.91 0.33
CA PRO A 27 10.49 -7.30 0.75
C PRO A 27 9.17 -7.46 1.51
N ALA A 28 8.43 -8.53 1.24
CA ALA A 28 7.06 -8.70 1.75
C ALA A 28 6.99 -8.82 3.29
N ASP A 29 8.12 -9.08 3.93
CA ASP A 29 8.31 -9.13 5.38
C ASP A 29 8.63 -7.77 6.01
N ARG A 30 9.03 -6.76 5.20
CA ARG A 30 9.34 -5.41 5.64
C ARG A 30 8.09 -4.52 5.68
N VAL A 31 7.90 -3.85 6.81
CA VAL A 31 6.84 -2.87 7.02
C VAL A 31 7.45 -1.52 7.43
N GLU A 32 7.27 -0.50 6.62
CA GLU A 32 7.68 0.88 6.95
C GLU A 32 6.50 1.64 7.56
N VAL A 33 6.72 2.23 8.74
CA VAL A 33 5.82 3.15 9.42
C VAL A 33 6.39 4.56 9.32
N VAL A 34 5.80 5.42 8.49
CA VAL A 34 6.17 6.83 8.37
C VAL A 34 5.23 7.66 9.23
N LEU A 35 5.71 8.23 10.33
CA LEU A 35 4.94 8.97 11.32
C LEU A 35 5.16 10.48 11.20
N PHE A 36 4.13 11.23 10.82
CA PHE A 36 4.08 12.68 10.93
C PHE A 36 3.56 13.07 12.32
N SER A 37 4.39 13.77 13.08
CA SER A 37 4.15 14.06 14.49
C SER A 37 4.59 15.47 14.87
N ASP A 38 4.01 15.98 15.94
CA ASP A 38 4.26 17.30 16.52
C ASP A 38 4.55 17.15 18.03
N PHE A 39 5.69 17.65 18.49
CA PHE A 39 6.13 17.54 19.89
C PHE A 39 5.22 18.24 20.91
N GLN A 40 4.38 19.20 20.51
CA GLN A 40 3.41 19.87 21.38
C GLN A 40 1.98 19.33 21.24
N CYS A 41 1.72 18.44 20.29
CA CYS A 41 0.40 17.85 20.13
C CYS A 41 0.12 16.83 21.26
N PRO A 42 -0.97 16.96 22.03
CA PRO A 42 -1.28 16.03 23.11
C PRO A 42 -1.57 14.60 22.61
N PHE A 43 -2.17 14.45 21.43
CA PHE A 43 -2.39 13.13 20.82
C PHE A 43 -1.08 12.48 20.34
N CYS A 44 -0.10 13.28 19.93
CA CYS A 44 1.22 12.76 19.60
C CYS A 44 1.93 12.21 20.84
N ALA A 45 1.77 12.85 22.01
CA ALA A 45 2.29 12.32 23.27
C ALA A 45 1.65 10.99 23.66
N LEU A 46 0.34 10.81 23.43
CA LEU A 46 -0.33 9.52 23.63
C LEU A 46 0.23 8.41 22.72
N LEU A 47 0.71 8.76 21.53
CA LEU A 47 1.26 7.82 20.56
C LEU A 47 2.78 7.60 20.72
N ALA A 48 3.49 8.53 21.38
CA ALA A 48 4.96 8.49 21.50
C ALA A 48 5.44 7.16 22.12
N GLN A 49 4.88 6.76 23.26
CA GLN A 49 5.28 5.52 23.92
C GLN A 49 4.92 4.25 23.11
N PRO A 50 3.69 4.11 22.54
CA PRO A 50 3.38 3.03 21.59
C PRO A 50 4.35 2.94 20.41
N VAL A 51 4.77 4.07 19.83
CA VAL A 51 5.73 4.10 18.72
C VAL A 51 7.13 3.70 19.17
N ARG A 52 7.56 4.13 20.37
CA ARG A 52 8.82 3.65 20.96
C ARG A 52 8.79 2.16 21.23
N GLN A 53 7.67 1.61 21.67
CA GLN A 53 7.51 0.17 21.83
C GLN A 53 7.60 -0.54 20.48
N LEU A 54 7.02 0.03 19.42
CA LEU A 54 7.14 -0.55 18.08
C LEU A 54 8.59 -0.55 17.57
N GLU A 55 9.35 0.50 17.84
CA GLU A 55 10.76 0.62 17.44
C GLU A 55 11.69 -0.30 18.25
N THR A 56 11.44 -0.46 19.56
CA THR A 56 12.33 -1.22 20.46
C THR A 56 11.94 -2.69 20.63
N LYS A 57 10.64 -2.98 20.72
CA LYS A 57 10.12 -4.36 20.88
C LYS A 57 9.84 -5.02 19.54
N GLY A 58 9.65 -4.24 18.47
CA GLY A 58 9.32 -4.74 17.15
C GLY A 58 7.94 -5.42 17.08
N VAL A 59 7.76 -6.26 16.07
CA VAL A 59 6.63 -7.18 15.94
C VAL A 59 7.19 -8.52 15.52
N GLU A 60 6.84 -9.58 16.23
CA GLU A 60 7.34 -10.93 15.94
C GLU A 60 7.09 -11.32 14.48
N GLY A 61 8.16 -11.77 13.81
CA GLY A 61 8.09 -12.18 12.40
C GLY A 61 7.94 -11.04 11.38
N VAL A 62 8.12 -9.77 11.79
CA VAL A 62 8.04 -8.59 10.91
C VAL A 62 9.28 -7.71 11.07
N ASP A 63 9.90 -7.33 9.95
CA ASP A 63 10.94 -6.29 9.93
C ASP A 63 10.27 -4.91 9.89
N VAL A 64 10.15 -4.26 11.05
CA VAL A 64 9.46 -2.97 11.20
C VAL A 64 10.47 -1.83 11.24
N THR A 65 10.35 -0.88 10.32
CA THR A 65 11.09 0.39 10.38
C THR A 65 10.16 1.52 10.74
N VAL A 66 10.47 2.30 11.78
CA VAL A 66 9.75 3.53 12.11
C VAL A 66 10.55 4.74 11.62
N ARG A 67 9.93 5.59 10.81
CA ARG A 67 10.48 6.86 10.34
C ARG A 67 9.65 8.00 10.90
N PHE A 68 10.25 8.77 11.80
CA PHE A 68 9.65 10.02 12.27
C PHE A 68 9.78 11.12 11.20
N LYS A 69 8.71 11.88 11.01
CA LYS A 69 8.62 13.03 10.11
C LYS A 69 8.16 14.24 10.90
N ASN A 70 8.92 15.33 10.78
CA ASN A 70 8.64 16.57 11.49
C ASN A 70 7.41 17.25 10.88
N PHE A 71 6.38 17.49 11.69
CA PHE A 71 5.16 18.15 11.24
C PHE A 71 4.67 19.18 12.28
N PRO A 72 5.48 20.21 12.61
CA PRO A 72 5.05 21.26 13.54
C PRO A 72 3.79 21.95 13.03
N LEU A 73 2.76 22.00 13.87
CA LEU A 73 1.51 22.67 13.60
C LEU A 73 1.61 24.16 14.00
N PRO A 74 1.08 25.10 13.19
CA PRO A 74 1.15 26.54 13.50
C PRO A 74 0.51 26.94 14.84
N ILE A 75 -0.43 26.16 15.34
CA ILE A 75 -1.10 26.38 16.64
C ILE A 75 -0.20 26.08 17.84
N HIS A 76 0.96 25.47 17.62
CA HIS A 76 1.90 25.04 18.65
C HIS A 76 3.19 25.88 18.60
N PRO A 77 3.26 26.99 19.36
CA PRO A 77 4.32 27.99 19.20
C PRO A 77 5.73 27.50 19.55
N ARG A 78 5.86 26.46 20.37
CA ARG A 78 7.15 25.86 20.78
C ARG A 78 7.51 24.61 19.96
N ALA A 79 6.62 24.12 19.08
CA ALA A 79 6.87 22.90 18.31
C ALA A 79 8.10 23.04 17.42
N ALA A 80 8.27 24.18 16.74
CA ALA A 80 9.40 24.41 15.85
C ALA A 80 10.75 24.19 16.56
N LEU A 81 10.93 24.78 17.75
CA LEU A 81 12.16 24.62 18.54
C LEU A 81 12.34 23.19 19.05
N ALA A 82 11.26 22.51 19.47
CA ALA A 82 11.31 21.11 19.86
C ALA A 82 11.77 20.20 18.70
N HIS A 83 11.26 20.42 17.49
CA HIS A 83 11.70 19.68 16.30
C HIS A 83 13.18 19.95 15.97
N GLN A 84 13.63 21.20 16.07
CA GLN A 84 15.03 21.55 15.89
C GLN A 84 15.92 20.84 16.92
N ALA A 85 15.51 20.83 18.19
CA ALA A 85 16.22 20.15 19.27
C ALA A 85 16.34 18.64 19.03
N ALA A 86 15.25 17.99 18.59
CA ALA A 86 15.26 16.57 18.25
C ALA A 86 16.24 16.25 17.12
N LEU A 87 16.27 17.05 16.05
CA LEU A 87 17.20 16.86 14.92
C LEU A 87 18.65 17.22 15.28
N ALA A 88 18.88 18.20 16.15
CA ALA A 88 20.22 18.50 16.67
C ALA A 88 20.76 17.33 17.51
N ALA A 89 19.89 16.71 18.34
CA ALA A 89 20.24 15.48 19.05
C ALA A 89 20.47 14.29 18.11
N MET A 90 19.71 14.20 17.01
CA MET A 90 19.90 13.17 15.97
C MET A 90 21.30 13.23 15.34
N ARG A 91 21.83 14.43 15.09
CA ARG A 91 23.21 14.63 14.59
C ARG A 91 24.29 14.10 15.54
N GLN A 92 23.91 13.83 16.79
CA GLN A 92 24.77 13.25 17.83
C GLN A 92 24.30 11.85 18.26
N GLY A 93 23.40 11.21 17.51
CA GLY A 93 22.94 9.84 17.77
C GLY A 93 21.92 9.68 18.89
N LYS A 94 21.29 10.77 19.34
CA LYS A 94 20.38 10.81 20.50
C LYS A 94 18.97 11.33 20.18
N PHE A 95 18.50 11.08 18.95
CA PHE A 95 17.17 11.51 18.50
C PHE A 95 16.06 11.01 19.43
N TRP A 96 16.09 9.71 19.69
CA TRP A 96 15.05 8.98 20.40
C TRP A 96 14.98 9.36 21.88
N GLU A 97 16.13 9.57 22.52
CA GLU A 97 16.19 10.03 23.91
C GLU A 97 15.72 11.50 24.04
N MET A 98 16.08 12.37 23.09
CA MET A 98 15.55 13.75 23.05
C MET A 98 14.04 13.75 22.75
N HIS A 99 13.59 12.92 21.82
CA HIS A 99 12.18 12.72 21.50
C HIS A 99 11.36 12.38 22.75
N ASP A 100 11.84 11.43 23.56
CA ASP A 100 11.14 11.01 24.77
C ASP A 100 11.09 12.14 25.81
N LEU A 101 12.18 12.89 25.99
CA LEU A 101 12.22 14.06 26.89
C LEU A 101 11.25 15.16 26.44
N LEU A 102 11.19 15.46 25.15
CA LEU A 102 10.30 16.48 24.59
C LEU A 102 8.83 16.09 24.78
N PHE A 103 8.46 14.83 24.52
CA PHE A 103 7.09 14.37 24.74
C PHE A 103 6.71 14.27 26.21
N ALA A 104 7.65 13.91 27.09
CA ALA A 104 7.42 13.94 28.54
C ALA A 104 7.24 15.37 29.08
N ASN A 105 7.70 16.39 28.36
CA ASN A 105 7.74 17.78 28.81
C ASN A 105 7.18 18.78 27.78
N GLN A 106 6.07 18.48 27.11
CA GLN A 106 5.54 19.28 25.97
C GLN A 106 5.34 20.79 26.23
N ARG A 107 5.21 21.20 27.49
CA ARG A 107 5.09 22.61 27.91
C ARG A 107 6.43 23.32 28.11
N LYS A 108 7.51 22.56 28.32
CA LYS A 108 8.87 23.01 28.57
C LYS A 108 9.74 22.71 27.34
N ALA A 109 9.55 23.50 26.30
CA ALA A 109 10.26 23.35 25.03
C ALA A 109 10.83 24.69 24.57
N GLU A 110 11.16 25.56 25.53
CA GLU A 110 11.86 26.81 25.27
C GLU A 110 13.37 26.56 25.23
N ARG A 111 14.15 27.58 24.85
CA ARG A 111 15.58 27.40 24.55
C ARG A 111 16.36 26.85 25.74
N ASP A 112 16.10 27.35 26.93
CA ASP A 112 16.76 26.88 28.15
C ASP A 112 16.35 25.45 28.51
N ASP A 113 15.10 25.07 28.25
CA ASP A 113 14.61 23.71 28.49
C ASP A 113 15.35 22.70 27.59
N VAL A 114 15.40 22.96 26.28
CA VAL A 114 16.02 22.04 25.31
C VAL A 114 17.54 21.95 25.48
N LEU A 115 18.19 23.04 25.93
CA LEU A 115 19.60 23.00 26.34
C LEU A 115 19.80 22.21 27.64
N GLY A 116 18.86 22.31 28.58
CA GLY A 116 18.80 21.46 29.76
C GLY A 116 18.73 19.99 29.39
N TYR A 117 17.85 19.60 28.46
CA TYR A 117 17.73 18.24 27.97
C TYR A 117 18.99 17.76 27.27
N ALA A 118 19.58 18.58 26.40
CA ALA A 118 20.85 18.27 25.75
C ALA A 118 21.97 17.99 26.76
N ARG A 119 22.02 18.76 27.87
CA ARG A 119 22.96 18.54 28.97
C ARG A 119 22.68 17.21 29.69
N THR A 120 21.43 16.91 30.00
CA THR A 120 21.02 15.63 30.62
C THR A 120 21.40 14.43 29.76
N LEU A 121 21.32 14.56 28.44
CA LEU A 121 21.69 13.52 27.48
C LEU A 121 23.20 13.43 27.21
N GLY A 122 24.01 14.31 27.81
CA GLY A 122 25.46 14.34 27.63
C GLY A 122 25.89 14.76 26.22
N LEU A 123 25.08 15.58 25.54
CA LEU A 123 25.41 16.11 24.21
C LEU A 123 26.50 17.18 24.28
N ASP A 124 27.26 17.34 23.20
CA ASP A 124 28.10 18.52 23.00
C ASP A 124 27.18 19.74 22.85
N LEU A 125 27.15 20.58 23.89
CA LEU A 125 26.28 21.75 23.97
C LEU A 125 26.66 22.86 22.99
N VAL A 126 27.95 22.98 22.63
CA VAL A 126 28.40 23.98 21.65
C VAL A 126 27.91 23.57 20.27
N ARG A 127 28.11 22.30 19.91
CA ARG A 127 27.60 21.73 18.67
C ARG A 127 26.08 21.75 18.61
N PHE A 128 25.40 21.38 19.69
CA PHE A 128 23.94 21.35 19.77
C PHE A 128 23.33 22.74 19.56
N GLN A 129 23.88 23.79 20.21
CA GLN A 129 23.44 25.17 20.01
C GLN A 129 23.66 25.66 18.58
N LYS A 130 24.77 25.27 17.95
CA LYS A 130 24.98 25.59 16.53
C LYS A 130 23.95 24.88 15.66
N ASP A 131 23.70 23.59 15.91
CA ASP A 131 22.81 22.77 15.11
C ASP A 131 21.35 23.24 15.21
N ILE A 132 20.84 23.54 16.42
CA ILE A 132 19.44 23.94 16.63
C ILE A 132 19.07 25.21 15.86
N ASP A 133 20.02 26.15 15.72
CA ASP A 133 19.82 27.40 14.99
C ASP A 133 20.12 27.29 13.49
N SER A 134 20.63 26.14 13.02
CA SER A 134 21.11 25.95 11.66
C SER A 134 19.99 25.94 10.61
N ASP A 135 20.27 26.52 9.45
CA ASP A 135 19.30 26.57 8.35
C ASP A 135 19.09 25.19 7.72
N GLU A 136 20.07 24.29 7.80
CA GLU A 136 19.92 22.92 7.32
C GLU A 136 18.87 22.14 8.13
N ILE A 137 18.82 22.32 9.46
CA ILE A 137 17.79 21.68 10.29
C ILE A 137 16.41 22.27 9.98
N LYS A 138 16.31 23.61 9.88
CA LYS A 138 15.05 24.27 9.49
C LYS A 138 14.56 23.79 8.13
N ALA A 139 15.45 23.66 7.14
CA ALA A 139 15.13 23.16 5.82
C ALA A 139 14.67 21.69 5.85
N SER A 140 15.31 20.84 6.67
CA SER A 140 14.88 19.45 6.86
C SER A 140 13.46 19.35 7.44
N ILE A 141 13.13 20.19 8.43
CA ILE A 141 11.78 20.25 9.02
C ILE A 141 10.77 20.72 7.98
N ALA A 142 11.10 21.76 7.22
CA ALA A 142 10.24 22.27 6.15
C ALA A 142 10.01 21.22 5.04
N ALA A 143 11.02 20.43 4.68
CA ALA A 143 10.92 19.36 3.70
C ALA A 143 10.00 18.21 4.18
N ASP A 144 10.14 17.78 5.44
CA ASP A 144 9.24 16.79 6.03
C ASP A 144 7.79 17.31 6.08
N LYS A 145 7.60 18.57 6.48
CA LYS A 145 6.27 19.19 6.50
C LYS A 145 5.67 19.25 5.10
N ALA A 146 6.42 19.69 4.09
CA ALA A 146 5.97 19.74 2.70
C ALA A 146 5.66 18.33 2.13
N GLU A 147 6.36 17.29 2.58
CA GLU A 147 6.00 15.91 2.27
C GLU A 147 4.64 15.53 2.86
N GLY A 148 4.39 15.84 4.14
CA GLY A 148 3.09 15.61 4.77
C GLY A 148 1.96 16.37 4.09
N ASP A 149 2.19 17.64 3.72
CA ASP A 149 1.22 18.47 3.00
C ASP A 149 0.87 17.83 1.64
N ARG A 150 1.87 17.35 0.87
CA ARG A 150 1.65 16.63 -0.41
C ARG A 150 0.88 15.32 -0.23
N ARG A 151 1.07 14.64 0.91
CA ARG A 151 0.34 13.42 1.26
C ARG A 151 -1.02 13.71 1.92
N ARG A 152 -1.44 14.98 2.00
CA ARG A 152 -2.69 15.46 2.59
C ARG A 152 -2.82 15.12 4.09
N VAL A 153 -1.72 15.20 4.83
CA VAL A 153 -1.76 15.16 6.29
C VAL A 153 -2.45 16.41 6.81
N THR A 154 -3.64 16.25 7.39
CA THR A 154 -4.44 17.38 7.91
C THR A 154 -4.32 17.57 9.43
N GLY A 155 -3.60 16.68 10.11
CA GLY A 155 -3.42 16.74 11.56
C GLY A 155 -2.43 15.68 12.06
N THR A 156 -2.06 15.79 13.32
CA THR A 156 -1.09 14.90 13.97
C THR A 156 -1.72 14.19 15.19
N PRO A 157 -1.35 12.94 15.49
CA PRO A 157 -0.45 12.12 14.68
C PRO A 157 -1.16 11.56 13.44
N THR A 158 -0.44 11.55 12.32
CA THR A 158 -0.82 10.79 11.12
C THR A 158 0.35 9.91 10.74
N TYR A 159 0.11 8.64 10.46
CA TYR A 159 1.15 7.73 10.02
C TYR A 159 0.70 6.89 8.84
N TYR A 160 1.67 6.52 8.02
CA TYR A 160 1.48 5.65 6.87
C TYR A 160 2.19 4.34 7.14
N ILE A 161 1.47 3.22 7.02
CA ILE A 161 2.07 1.88 7.11
C ILE A 161 2.04 1.31 5.71
N ASN A 162 3.21 1.11 5.10
CA ASN A 162 3.35 0.74 3.69
C ASN A 162 2.50 1.62 2.73
N GLY A 163 2.41 2.91 3.05
CA GLY A 163 1.66 3.89 2.25
C GLY A 163 0.18 4.01 2.58
N LYS A 164 -0.40 3.14 3.43
CA LYS A 164 -1.78 3.26 3.89
C LYS A 164 -1.90 4.23 5.07
N PRO A 165 -2.75 5.27 4.99
CA PRO A 165 -2.85 6.30 6.03
C PRO A 165 -3.67 5.84 7.24
N TYR A 166 -3.23 6.28 8.42
CA TYR A 166 -3.92 6.15 9.70
C TYR A 166 -3.80 7.46 10.47
N VAL A 167 -4.88 7.87 11.13
CA VAL A 167 -4.96 9.12 11.88
C VAL A 167 -5.27 8.83 13.34
N GLY A 168 -4.66 9.61 14.24
CA GLY A 168 -4.92 9.57 15.67
C GLY A 168 -4.03 8.58 16.46
N ALA A 169 -4.04 8.74 17.78
CA ALA A 169 -3.27 7.91 18.69
C ALA A 169 -3.84 6.48 18.76
N ARG A 170 -2.95 5.51 18.95
CA ARG A 170 -3.28 4.08 19.10
C ARG A 170 -2.37 3.44 20.13
N SER A 171 -2.84 2.38 20.77
CA SER A 171 -2.00 1.55 21.62
C SER A 171 -0.98 0.77 20.81
N TYR A 172 0.07 0.29 21.46
CA TYR A 172 1.07 -0.57 20.82
C TYR A 172 0.44 -1.84 20.22
N GLU A 173 -0.53 -2.45 20.91
CA GLU A 173 -1.24 -3.62 20.39
C GLU A 173 -2.03 -3.32 19.11
N GLN A 174 -2.67 -2.14 19.04
CA GLN A 174 -3.35 -1.71 17.82
C GLN A 174 -2.35 -1.43 16.69
N LEU A 175 -1.19 -0.81 16.96
CA LEU A 175 -0.14 -0.61 15.95
C LEU A 175 0.40 -1.96 15.45
N LYS A 176 0.63 -2.92 16.34
CA LYS A 176 1.04 -4.29 16.01
C LYS A 176 0.06 -4.95 15.05
N GLN A 177 -1.25 -4.86 15.34
CA GLN A 177 -2.29 -5.42 14.46
C GLN A 177 -2.25 -4.79 13.06
N LEU A 178 -2.05 -3.47 12.97
CA LEU A 178 -1.92 -2.80 11.68
C LEU A 178 -0.68 -3.26 10.91
N VAL A 179 0.46 -3.33 11.58
CA VAL A 179 1.74 -3.78 10.99
C VAL A 179 1.62 -5.22 10.46
N VAL A 180 1.07 -6.13 11.25
CA VAL A 180 0.83 -7.51 10.81
C VAL A 180 -0.14 -7.56 9.63
N GLY A 181 -1.20 -6.74 9.66
CA GLY A 181 -2.17 -6.63 8.56
C GLY A 181 -1.51 -6.20 7.25
N GLU A 182 -0.70 -5.14 7.28
CA GLU A 182 0.00 -4.64 6.09
C GLU A 182 1.12 -5.59 5.63
N GLN A 183 1.75 -6.35 6.54
CA GLN A 183 2.66 -7.43 6.15
C GLN A 183 1.91 -8.54 5.41
N ARG A 184 0.78 -9.02 5.95
CA ARG A 184 -0.05 -10.03 5.26
C ARG A 184 -0.47 -9.55 3.88
N ARG A 185 -0.86 -8.28 3.77
CA ARG A 185 -1.20 -7.65 2.49
C ARG A 185 -0.01 -7.65 1.52
N ALA A 186 1.16 -7.21 1.96
CA ALA A 186 2.37 -7.20 1.13
C ALA A 186 2.73 -8.61 0.65
N ARG A 187 2.67 -9.61 1.55
CA ARG A 187 2.87 -11.03 1.20
C ARG A 187 1.86 -11.52 0.18
N ALA A 188 0.57 -11.27 0.39
CA ALA A 188 -0.48 -11.72 -0.53
C ALA A 188 -0.33 -11.08 -1.93
N LEU A 189 0.03 -9.79 -2.01
CA LEU A 189 0.29 -9.09 -3.27
C LEU A 189 1.55 -9.57 -3.98
N ALA A 190 2.60 -9.92 -3.25
CA ALA A 190 3.81 -10.50 -3.82
C ALA A 190 3.61 -11.95 -4.29
N ASP A 191 2.78 -12.71 -3.57
CA ASP A 191 2.55 -14.14 -3.82
C ASP A 191 1.62 -14.37 -5.02
N VAL A 192 0.56 -13.55 -5.14
CA VAL A 192 -0.40 -13.55 -6.26
C VAL A 192 -0.38 -12.19 -6.96
N THR A 193 0.38 -12.13 -8.05
CA THR A 193 0.58 -10.90 -8.82
C THR A 193 -0.57 -10.66 -9.79
N ASP A 194 -0.68 -9.40 -10.22
CA ASP A 194 -1.57 -8.95 -11.29
C ASP A 194 -1.41 -9.74 -12.59
N THR A 195 -0.19 -10.21 -12.90
CA THR A 195 0.08 -11.04 -14.08
C THR A 195 -0.58 -12.41 -13.99
N MET A 196 -0.65 -13.01 -12.79
CA MET A 196 -1.23 -14.35 -12.58
C MET A 196 -2.76 -14.37 -12.73
N VAL A 197 -3.41 -13.22 -12.61
CA VAL A 197 -4.87 -13.05 -12.76
C VAL A 197 -5.25 -12.41 -14.09
N SER A 198 -4.30 -12.35 -15.03
CA SER A 198 -4.50 -11.75 -16.36
C SER A 198 -4.39 -12.79 -17.47
N GLN A 199 -5.01 -12.52 -18.62
CA GLN A 199 -4.88 -13.30 -19.86
C GLN A 199 -4.49 -12.37 -21.02
N GLY A 200 -3.74 -12.90 -22.00
CA GLY A 200 -3.19 -12.15 -23.14
C GLY A 200 -1.71 -11.78 -22.97
N ALA A 201 -1.12 -11.19 -24.00
CA ALA A 201 0.28 -10.78 -23.99
C ALA A 201 0.55 -9.72 -22.89
N SER A 202 1.73 -9.75 -22.27
CA SER A 202 2.08 -8.81 -21.18
C SER A 202 2.34 -7.39 -21.67
N ASP A 203 2.70 -7.24 -22.93
CA ASP A 203 2.98 -6.00 -23.65
C ASP A 203 1.81 -5.52 -24.52
N ALA A 204 0.64 -6.16 -24.38
CA ALA A 204 -0.55 -5.81 -25.12
C ALA A 204 -0.88 -4.30 -24.98
N PRO A 205 -1.09 -3.57 -26.09
CA PRO A 205 -1.36 -2.14 -26.08
C PRO A 205 -2.68 -1.75 -25.40
N VAL A 206 -3.64 -2.66 -25.31
CA VAL A 206 -4.95 -2.41 -24.70
C VAL A 206 -5.14 -3.34 -23.51
N ILE A 207 -5.33 -2.75 -22.33
CA ILE A 207 -5.62 -3.47 -21.09
C ILE A 207 -7.08 -3.25 -20.72
N ILE A 208 -7.83 -4.34 -20.61
CA ILE A 208 -9.18 -4.37 -20.07
C ILE A 208 -9.09 -4.82 -18.62
N GLU A 209 -9.33 -3.92 -17.67
CA GLU A 209 -9.52 -4.29 -16.27
C GLU A 209 -10.97 -4.68 -16.03
N LEU A 210 -11.23 -5.91 -15.61
CA LEU A 210 -12.56 -6.44 -15.30
C LEU A 210 -12.73 -6.58 -13.79
N PHE A 211 -13.49 -5.67 -13.19
CA PHE A 211 -13.99 -5.82 -11.83
C PHE A 211 -15.24 -6.69 -11.87
N ALA A 212 -15.16 -7.86 -11.25
CA ALA A 212 -16.29 -8.79 -11.22
C ALA A 212 -16.39 -9.48 -9.87
N ASP A 213 -17.63 -9.78 -9.49
CA ASP A 213 -17.99 -10.72 -8.44
C ASP A 213 -18.16 -12.11 -9.04
N LEU A 214 -17.52 -13.12 -8.46
CA LEU A 214 -17.61 -14.53 -8.90
C LEU A 214 -18.94 -15.21 -8.57
N GLU A 215 -19.74 -14.66 -7.65
CA GLU A 215 -21.10 -15.14 -7.34
C GLU A 215 -22.19 -14.31 -8.01
N SER A 216 -21.84 -13.23 -8.74
CA SER A 216 -22.84 -12.45 -9.45
C SER A 216 -23.36 -13.18 -10.69
N PRO A 217 -24.69 -13.27 -10.87
CA PRO A 217 -25.30 -13.92 -12.03
C PRO A 217 -25.07 -13.18 -13.35
N ILE A 218 -24.62 -11.90 -13.29
CA ILE A 218 -24.42 -11.05 -14.46
C ILE A 218 -22.96 -11.09 -14.94
N SER A 219 -22.00 -11.33 -14.04
CA SER A 219 -20.57 -11.41 -14.34
C SER A 219 -20.21 -12.35 -15.52
N PRO A 220 -20.83 -13.55 -15.68
CA PRO A 220 -20.54 -14.42 -16.83
C PRO A 220 -20.75 -13.75 -18.19
N SER A 221 -21.71 -12.82 -18.29
CA SER A 221 -21.99 -12.11 -19.54
C SER A 221 -20.87 -11.14 -19.92
N ALA A 222 -20.27 -10.44 -18.95
CA ALA A 222 -19.10 -9.60 -19.19
C ALA A 222 -17.86 -10.44 -19.54
N VAL A 223 -17.64 -11.56 -18.85
CA VAL A 223 -16.52 -12.48 -19.17
C VAL A 223 -16.62 -12.95 -20.62
N ARG A 224 -17.80 -13.40 -21.07
CA ARG A 224 -18.01 -13.81 -22.47
C ARG A 224 -17.69 -12.71 -23.47
N VAL A 225 -18.14 -11.48 -23.22
CA VAL A 225 -17.87 -10.36 -24.12
C VAL A 225 -16.38 -10.04 -24.19
N VAL A 226 -15.68 -10.11 -23.04
CA VAL A 226 -14.22 -9.95 -23.01
C VAL A 226 -13.52 -11.06 -23.79
N ASP A 227 -13.94 -12.31 -23.65
CA ASP A 227 -13.35 -13.43 -24.40
C ASP A 227 -13.50 -13.26 -25.91
N GLU A 228 -14.67 -12.84 -26.37
CA GLU A 228 -14.93 -12.58 -27.78
C GLU A 228 -14.06 -11.44 -28.32
N VAL A 229 -13.81 -10.40 -27.52
CA VAL A 229 -12.86 -9.33 -27.89
C VAL A 229 -11.43 -9.86 -27.92
N MET A 230 -11.00 -10.62 -26.92
CA MET A 230 -9.66 -11.20 -26.91
C MET A 230 -9.41 -12.14 -28.09
N ALA A 231 -10.42 -12.90 -28.50
CA ALA A 231 -10.34 -13.76 -29.68
C ALA A 231 -10.18 -12.97 -30.99
N ARG A 232 -10.75 -11.75 -31.07
CA ARG A 232 -10.60 -10.83 -32.22
C ARG A 232 -9.25 -10.11 -32.23
N TYR A 233 -8.66 -9.88 -31.06
CA TYR A 233 -7.43 -9.09 -30.88
C TYR A 233 -6.41 -9.83 -30.00
N PRO A 234 -5.93 -11.02 -30.42
CA PRO A 234 -5.15 -11.91 -29.56
C PRO A 234 -3.76 -11.38 -29.20
N ALA A 235 -3.19 -10.48 -30.00
CA ALA A 235 -1.90 -9.85 -29.73
C ALA A 235 -2.06 -8.48 -29.05
N GLU A 236 -3.21 -7.84 -29.24
CA GLU A 236 -3.42 -6.44 -28.91
C GLU A 236 -4.13 -6.21 -27.58
N VAL A 237 -4.93 -7.20 -27.12
CA VAL A 237 -5.75 -7.08 -25.92
C VAL A 237 -5.28 -8.02 -24.83
N ARG A 238 -5.14 -7.46 -23.63
CA ARG A 238 -4.96 -8.17 -22.37
C ARG A 238 -6.13 -7.88 -21.45
N VAL A 239 -6.67 -8.91 -20.82
CA VAL A 239 -7.60 -8.75 -19.69
C VAL A 239 -6.84 -8.91 -18.38
N GLN A 240 -7.16 -8.04 -17.43
CA GLN A 240 -6.74 -8.14 -16.04
C GLN A 240 -7.98 -8.26 -15.14
N PHE A 241 -8.09 -9.35 -14.40
CA PHE A 241 -9.18 -9.49 -13.42
C PHE A 241 -8.91 -8.67 -12.16
N ARG A 242 -9.97 -8.09 -11.61
CA ARG A 242 -9.98 -7.37 -10.33
C ARG A 242 -11.10 -7.92 -9.46
N ASN A 243 -10.76 -8.33 -8.24
CA ASN A 243 -11.74 -8.88 -7.31
C ASN A 243 -12.76 -7.82 -6.88
N LEU A 244 -14.06 -8.16 -6.93
CA LEU A 244 -15.14 -7.32 -6.45
C LEU A 244 -16.23 -8.15 -5.74
N PRO A 245 -15.89 -8.91 -4.67
CA PRO A 245 -16.93 -9.62 -3.91
C PRO A 245 -17.94 -8.64 -3.32
N LEU A 246 -19.22 -8.81 -3.66
CA LEU A 246 -20.28 -7.95 -3.16
C LEU A 246 -20.77 -8.47 -1.81
N ALA A 247 -20.89 -7.58 -0.81
CA ALA A 247 -21.21 -7.97 0.56
C ALA A 247 -22.56 -8.68 0.74
N PHE A 248 -23.49 -8.53 -0.20
CA PHE A 248 -24.78 -9.21 -0.19
C PHE A 248 -24.72 -10.63 -0.80
N HIS A 249 -23.58 -11.05 -1.35
CA HIS A 249 -23.28 -12.42 -1.74
C HIS A 249 -22.39 -13.07 -0.67
N PRO A 250 -22.96 -13.87 0.24
CA PRO A 250 -22.23 -14.33 1.43
C PRO A 250 -21.05 -15.25 1.12
N GLY A 251 -21.05 -15.95 -0.02
CA GLY A 251 -19.93 -16.82 -0.44
C GLY A 251 -18.87 -16.10 -1.27
N ALA A 252 -19.11 -14.86 -1.71
CA ALA A 252 -18.26 -14.17 -2.67
C ALA A 252 -16.84 -13.95 -2.14
N ALA A 253 -16.68 -13.50 -0.89
CA ALA A 253 -15.36 -13.27 -0.32
C ALA A 253 -14.48 -14.54 -0.39
N LEU A 254 -15.02 -15.68 0.03
CA LEU A 254 -14.30 -16.95 0.01
C LEU A 254 -14.07 -17.47 -1.42
N ALA A 255 -15.04 -17.32 -2.32
CA ALA A 255 -14.89 -17.67 -3.74
C ALA A 255 -13.74 -16.90 -4.41
N HIS A 256 -13.62 -15.61 -4.08
CA HIS A 256 -12.53 -14.76 -4.56
C HIS A 256 -11.17 -15.18 -3.96
N GLU A 257 -11.10 -15.48 -2.67
CA GLU A 257 -9.89 -16.03 -2.05
C GLU A 257 -9.48 -17.37 -2.68
N ALA A 258 -10.43 -18.25 -2.97
CA ALA A 258 -10.20 -19.52 -3.65
C ALA A 258 -9.65 -19.33 -5.06
N ALA A 259 -10.18 -18.35 -5.81
CA ALA A 259 -9.63 -18.00 -7.11
C ALA A 259 -8.17 -17.49 -7.00
N MET A 260 -7.83 -16.70 -5.97
CA MET A 260 -6.44 -16.29 -5.72
C MET A 260 -5.53 -17.48 -5.38
N THR A 261 -6.03 -18.47 -4.62
CA THR A 261 -5.30 -19.71 -4.38
C THR A 261 -5.02 -20.46 -5.68
N ALA A 262 -6.01 -20.60 -6.56
CA ALA A 262 -5.83 -21.20 -7.88
C ALA A 262 -4.89 -20.37 -8.78
N ALA A 263 -4.87 -19.05 -8.63
CA ALA A 263 -3.97 -18.16 -9.37
C ALA A 263 -2.51 -18.48 -9.11
N LYS A 264 -2.15 -18.84 -7.87
CA LYS A 264 -0.77 -19.23 -7.53
C LYS A 264 -0.27 -20.43 -8.34
N ALA A 265 -1.18 -21.32 -8.72
CA ALA A 265 -0.90 -22.48 -9.56
C ALA A 265 -1.13 -22.24 -11.07
N GLY A 266 -1.35 -20.99 -11.49
CA GLY A 266 -1.64 -20.65 -12.89
C GLY A 266 -2.98 -21.18 -13.38
N ARG A 267 -3.97 -21.34 -12.48
CA ARG A 267 -5.32 -21.84 -12.77
C ARG A 267 -6.42 -20.82 -12.46
N PHE A 268 -6.06 -19.53 -12.33
CA PHE A 268 -7.00 -18.47 -11.96
C PHE A 268 -8.28 -18.48 -12.82
N TRP A 269 -8.13 -18.39 -14.15
CA TRP A 269 -9.27 -18.24 -15.06
C TRP A 269 -10.11 -19.50 -15.19
N ASP A 270 -9.49 -20.69 -15.19
CA ASP A 270 -10.23 -21.96 -15.19
C ASP A 270 -11.07 -22.10 -13.92
N PHE A 271 -10.49 -21.73 -12.77
CA PHE A 271 -11.19 -21.73 -11.49
C PHE A 271 -12.31 -20.68 -11.46
N ALA A 272 -12.02 -19.43 -11.83
CA ALA A 272 -13.00 -18.35 -11.84
C ALA A 272 -14.20 -18.66 -12.74
N ARG A 273 -13.96 -19.20 -13.95
CA ARG A 273 -15.03 -19.67 -14.85
C ARG A 273 -15.82 -20.82 -14.25
N GLY A 274 -15.16 -21.76 -13.58
CA GLY A 274 -15.80 -22.86 -12.87
C GLY A 274 -16.74 -22.39 -11.76
N VAL A 275 -16.37 -21.34 -11.02
CA VAL A 275 -17.24 -20.70 -10.02
C VAL A 275 -18.39 -19.97 -10.70
N LEU A 276 -18.11 -19.13 -11.70
CA LEU A 276 -19.11 -18.34 -12.44
C LEU A 276 -20.15 -19.20 -13.17
N ALA A 277 -19.81 -20.43 -13.54
CA ALA A 277 -20.73 -21.37 -14.18
C ALA A 277 -21.74 -22.01 -13.20
N ARG A 278 -21.57 -21.81 -11.88
CA ARG A 278 -22.46 -22.38 -10.87
C ARG A 278 -23.80 -21.64 -10.82
N ARG A 279 -24.86 -22.39 -10.53
CA ARG A 279 -26.21 -21.85 -10.34
C ARG A 279 -26.52 -21.42 -8.91
N GLN A 280 -25.69 -21.86 -7.96
CA GLN A 280 -25.84 -21.61 -6.53
C GLN A 280 -24.51 -21.09 -5.97
N PRO A 281 -24.55 -20.27 -4.91
CA PRO A 281 -23.36 -19.83 -4.19
C PRO A 281 -22.44 -21.01 -3.87
N ALA A 282 -21.13 -20.77 -3.93
CA ALA A 282 -20.15 -21.82 -3.72
C ALA A 282 -19.93 -22.03 -2.22
N THR A 283 -20.06 -23.27 -1.75
CA THR A 283 -19.59 -23.63 -0.41
C THR A 283 -18.08 -23.91 -0.43
N ASP A 284 -17.44 -23.94 0.74
CA ASP A 284 -16.04 -24.33 0.89
C ASP A 284 -15.76 -25.68 0.21
N ARG A 285 -16.65 -26.66 0.39
CA ARG A 285 -16.56 -27.99 -0.22
C ARG A 285 -16.61 -27.92 -1.74
N ASP A 286 -17.47 -27.06 -2.29
CA ASP A 286 -17.57 -26.86 -3.73
C ASP A 286 -16.30 -26.27 -4.33
N LEU A 287 -15.73 -25.27 -3.65
CA LEU A 287 -14.50 -24.60 -4.06
C LEU A 287 -13.31 -25.57 -4.04
N ILE A 288 -13.19 -26.38 -2.98
CA ILE A 288 -12.15 -27.41 -2.85
C ILE A 288 -12.32 -28.49 -3.93
N ALA A 289 -13.53 -28.99 -4.15
CA ALA A 289 -13.78 -29.99 -5.20
C ALA A 289 -13.52 -29.44 -6.62
N LEU A 290 -13.76 -28.13 -6.85
CA LEU A 290 -13.39 -27.48 -8.10
C LEU A 290 -11.87 -27.41 -8.26
N ALA A 291 -11.13 -27.09 -7.19
CA ALA A 291 -9.67 -27.09 -7.20
C ALA A 291 -9.11 -28.48 -7.54
N GLY A 292 -9.66 -29.54 -6.94
CA GLY A 292 -9.29 -30.93 -7.24
C GLY A 292 -9.51 -31.31 -8.71
N ARG A 293 -10.63 -30.91 -9.31
CA ARG A 293 -10.89 -31.11 -10.76
C ARG A 293 -9.88 -30.41 -11.67
N LEU A 294 -9.26 -29.33 -11.20
CA LEU A 294 -8.19 -28.61 -11.91
C LEU A 294 -6.79 -29.15 -11.60
N GLY A 295 -6.70 -30.26 -10.86
CA GLY A 295 -5.44 -30.92 -10.50
C GLY A 295 -4.69 -30.24 -9.36
N LEU A 296 -5.37 -29.44 -8.53
CA LEU A 296 -4.77 -28.82 -7.34
C LEU A 296 -4.90 -29.75 -6.13
N ASP A 297 -3.93 -29.69 -5.22
CA ASP A 297 -3.98 -30.43 -3.95
C ASP A 297 -5.09 -29.88 -3.06
N GLU A 298 -6.14 -30.69 -2.84
CA GLU A 298 -7.33 -30.28 -2.09
C GLU A 298 -7.03 -29.94 -0.63
N ALA A 299 -6.10 -30.65 0.02
CA ALA A 299 -5.77 -30.43 1.42
C ALA A 299 -5.01 -29.11 1.61
N ALA A 300 -4.00 -28.87 0.78
CA ALA A 300 -3.25 -27.61 0.78
C ALA A 300 -4.12 -26.42 0.37
N PHE A 301 -5.05 -26.62 -0.58
CA PHE A 301 -6.02 -25.61 -0.97
C PHE A 301 -6.96 -25.25 0.19
N ALA A 302 -7.51 -26.27 0.87
CA ALA A 302 -8.37 -26.09 2.04
C ALA A 302 -7.62 -25.38 3.19
N ASP A 303 -6.36 -25.74 3.46
CA ASP A 303 -5.53 -25.06 4.46
C ASP A 303 -5.32 -23.59 4.12
N THR A 304 -5.07 -23.27 2.85
CA THR A 304 -4.89 -21.89 2.38
C THR A 304 -6.16 -21.05 2.59
N LEU A 305 -7.33 -21.62 2.30
CA LEU A 305 -8.62 -20.99 2.55
C LEU A 305 -8.87 -20.77 4.04
N ARG A 306 -8.63 -21.78 4.88
CA ARG A 306 -8.83 -21.70 6.33
C ARG A 306 -7.98 -20.61 6.99
N GLN A 307 -6.81 -20.32 6.41
CA GLN A 307 -5.90 -19.28 6.86
C GLN A 307 -6.25 -17.88 6.33
N HIS A 308 -7.23 -17.76 5.43
CA HIS A 308 -7.55 -16.52 4.70
C HIS A 308 -6.31 -15.87 4.07
N ARG A 309 -5.42 -16.69 3.51
CA ARG A 309 -4.08 -16.26 3.05
C ARG A 309 -4.17 -15.10 2.04
N TYR A 310 -5.21 -15.10 1.20
CA TYR A 310 -5.36 -14.15 0.11
C TYR A 310 -6.50 -13.14 0.31
N ALA A 311 -7.16 -13.12 1.47
CA ALA A 311 -8.13 -12.07 1.81
C ALA A 311 -7.55 -10.66 1.58
N ALA A 312 -6.31 -10.42 1.99
CA ALA A 312 -5.67 -9.11 1.83
C ALA A 312 -5.35 -8.75 0.37
N ARG A 313 -5.22 -9.74 -0.54
CA ARG A 313 -5.10 -9.54 -1.99
C ARG A 313 -6.46 -9.17 -2.59
N VAL A 314 -7.53 -9.79 -2.12
CA VAL A 314 -8.92 -9.47 -2.50
C VAL A 314 -9.28 -8.04 -2.05
N ASP A 315 -8.99 -7.71 -0.78
CA ASP A 315 -9.18 -6.37 -0.22
C ASP A 315 -8.42 -5.29 -1.00
N ALA A 316 -7.27 -5.65 -1.61
CA ALA A 316 -6.50 -4.72 -2.43
C ALA A 316 -7.24 -4.27 -3.68
N ASP A 317 -7.92 -5.18 -4.37
CA ASP A 317 -8.73 -4.79 -5.52
C ASP A 317 -9.98 -4.02 -5.07
N LEU A 318 -10.56 -4.34 -3.91
CA LEU A 318 -11.67 -3.57 -3.34
C LEU A 318 -11.26 -2.13 -3.01
N ASP A 319 -10.04 -1.90 -2.51
CA ASP A 319 -9.50 -0.55 -2.33
C ASP A 319 -9.44 0.20 -3.68
N VAL A 320 -8.91 -0.44 -4.72
CA VAL A 320 -8.84 0.14 -6.07
C VAL A 320 -10.24 0.45 -6.60
N ALA A 321 -11.18 -0.48 -6.44
CA ALA A 321 -12.59 -0.31 -6.84
C ALA A 321 -13.20 0.93 -6.16
N ARG A 322 -13.03 1.07 -4.83
CA ARG A 322 -13.50 2.24 -4.07
C ARG A 322 -12.87 3.53 -4.56
N THR A 323 -11.55 3.57 -4.74
CA THR A 323 -10.85 4.77 -5.22
C THR A 323 -11.32 5.18 -6.62
N ARG A 324 -11.66 4.23 -7.48
CA ARG A 324 -12.19 4.48 -8.83
C ARG A 324 -13.72 4.64 -8.88
N GLY A 325 -14.37 4.62 -7.71
CA GLY A 325 -15.81 4.80 -7.59
C GLY A 325 -16.65 3.68 -8.23
N VAL A 326 -16.11 2.47 -8.36
CA VAL A 326 -16.84 1.27 -8.81
C VAL A 326 -17.86 0.91 -7.73
N ARG A 327 -19.14 0.78 -8.13
CA ARG A 327 -20.26 0.54 -7.20
C ARG A 327 -21.00 -0.77 -7.44
N GLY A 328 -20.67 -1.50 -8.48
CA GLY A 328 -21.38 -2.71 -8.87
C GLY A 328 -20.55 -3.60 -9.78
N SER A 329 -20.96 -4.86 -9.85
CA SER A 329 -20.39 -5.87 -10.72
C SER A 329 -21.31 -6.16 -11.91
N PRO A 330 -20.78 -6.30 -13.14
CA PRO A 330 -19.40 -6.04 -13.52
C PRO A 330 -19.14 -4.54 -13.76
N ALA A 331 -17.87 -4.15 -13.65
CA ALA A 331 -17.37 -2.85 -14.12
C ALA A 331 -16.07 -3.06 -14.89
N LEU A 332 -15.91 -2.36 -16.01
CA LEU A 332 -14.75 -2.50 -16.87
C LEU A 332 -14.01 -1.17 -17.01
N PHE A 333 -12.70 -1.24 -17.22
CA PHE A 333 -11.90 -0.11 -17.66
C PHE A 333 -11.07 -0.55 -18.87
N VAL A 334 -11.09 0.24 -19.94
CA VAL A 334 -10.21 0.06 -21.09
C VAL A 334 -9.16 1.15 -21.04
N ASN A 335 -7.90 0.80 -20.73
CA ASN A 335 -6.81 1.76 -20.49
C ASN A 335 -7.20 2.90 -19.53
N GLY A 336 -8.01 2.60 -18.50
CA GLY A 336 -8.50 3.57 -17.52
C GLY A 336 -9.80 4.29 -17.91
N ARG A 337 -10.32 4.12 -19.13
CA ARG A 337 -11.64 4.63 -19.52
C ARG A 337 -12.73 3.70 -18.99
N ARG A 338 -13.55 4.20 -18.05
CA ARG A 338 -14.60 3.43 -17.36
C ARG A 338 -15.76 3.05 -18.29
N ILE A 339 -16.25 1.83 -18.14
CA ILE A 339 -17.46 1.28 -18.73
C ILE A 339 -18.26 0.62 -17.60
N ASP A 340 -19.45 1.13 -17.33
CA ASP A 340 -20.33 0.57 -16.29
C ASP A 340 -21.25 -0.51 -16.85
N GLY A 341 -21.41 -1.61 -16.10
CA GLY A 341 -22.26 -2.73 -16.46
C GLY A 341 -21.65 -3.65 -17.52
N VAL A 342 -22.51 -4.44 -18.17
CA VAL A 342 -22.10 -5.37 -19.24
C VAL A 342 -22.15 -4.63 -20.58
N PRO A 343 -21.00 -4.35 -21.22
CA PRO A 343 -21.01 -3.79 -22.58
C PRO A 343 -21.50 -4.83 -23.58
N THR A 344 -22.05 -4.38 -24.70
CA THR A 344 -22.20 -5.24 -25.88
C THR A 344 -20.83 -5.49 -26.50
N LEU A 345 -20.71 -6.58 -27.27
CA LEU A 345 -19.49 -6.87 -28.03
C LEU A 345 -19.08 -5.70 -28.93
N ALA A 346 -20.05 -5.10 -29.64
CA ALA A 346 -19.82 -3.95 -30.50
C ALA A 346 -19.29 -2.74 -29.70
N ALA A 347 -19.91 -2.44 -28.54
CA ALA A 347 -19.46 -1.33 -27.70
C ALA A 347 -18.04 -1.56 -27.18
N LEU A 348 -17.73 -2.73 -26.62
CA LEU A 348 -16.38 -2.99 -26.11
C LEU A 348 -15.32 -2.96 -27.24
N THR A 349 -15.67 -3.50 -28.42
CA THR A 349 -14.82 -3.45 -29.62
C THR A 349 -14.47 -1.99 -30.00
N GLN A 350 -15.45 -1.09 -30.00
CA GLN A 350 -15.22 0.34 -30.31
C GLN A 350 -14.24 1.00 -29.32
N TYR A 351 -14.27 0.62 -28.04
CA TYR A 351 -13.31 1.14 -27.05
C TYR A 351 -11.90 0.64 -27.36
N VAL A 352 -11.75 -0.64 -27.70
CA VAL A 352 -10.46 -1.24 -28.07
C VAL A 352 -9.89 -0.58 -29.33
N GLU A 353 -10.68 -0.46 -30.39
CA GLU A 353 -10.25 0.14 -31.65
C GLU A 353 -9.84 1.60 -31.47
N ALA A 354 -10.57 2.37 -30.67
CA ALA A 354 -10.21 3.75 -30.35
C ALA A 354 -8.82 3.86 -29.69
N GLU A 355 -8.51 2.98 -28.74
CA GLU A 355 -7.20 2.96 -28.07
C GLU A 355 -6.06 2.56 -29.04
N LEU A 356 -6.30 1.57 -29.90
CA LEU A 356 -5.32 1.16 -30.90
C LEU A 356 -5.03 2.27 -31.92
N MET A 357 -6.06 2.99 -32.36
CA MET A 357 -5.92 4.13 -33.27
C MET A 357 -5.15 5.27 -32.60
N ALA A 358 -5.48 5.64 -31.36
CA ALA A 358 -4.78 6.71 -30.63
C ALA A 358 -3.27 6.43 -30.50
N ARG A 359 -2.90 5.17 -30.23
CA ARG A 359 -1.48 4.75 -30.18
C ARG A 359 -0.80 4.78 -31.55
N HIS A 360 -1.53 4.48 -32.63
CA HIS A 360 -0.98 4.59 -33.98
C HIS A 360 -0.66 6.04 -34.32
N VAL A 361 -1.59 6.97 -34.07
CA VAL A 361 -1.41 8.40 -34.30
C VAL A 361 -0.22 8.95 -33.49
N GLY A 362 -0.16 8.65 -32.19
CA GLY A 362 0.95 9.13 -31.34
C GLY A 362 2.33 8.63 -31.77
N ARG A 363 2.43 7.45 -32.39
CA ARG A 363 3.70 6.95 -32.96
C ARG A 363 4.12 7.71 -34.22
N LEU A 364 3.17 8.08 -35.07
CA LEU A 364 3.45 8.84 -36.31
C LEU A 364 3.95 10.26 -35.99
N GLU A 365 3.37 10.91 -34.98
CA GLU A 365 3.80 12.24 -34.53
C GLU A 365 5.23 12.22 -33.95
N GLN A 366 5.60 11.16 -33.24
CA GLN A 366 6.95 10.98 -32.68
C GLN A 366 8.03 10.68 -33.74
N HIS A 367 7.66 10.13 -34.90
CA HIS A 367 8.61 9.86 -36.00
C HIS A 367 8.71 11.02 -37.01
N SER A 368 7.81 12.00 -36.91
CA SER A 368 7.78 13.19 -37.78
C SER A 368 8.42 14.43 -37.13
N SER A 369 8.93 14.29 -35.89
CA SER A 369 9.68 15.29 -35.13
C SER A 369 11.12 14.83 -34.96
#